data_AF-A0A1M7AU69-F1
#
_entry.id   AF-A0A1M7AU69-F1
#
_cell.length_a   1.000
_cell.length_b   1.000
_cell.length_c   1.000
_cell.angle_alpha   90.00
_cell.angle_beta   90.00
_cell.angle_gamma   90.00
#
_symmetry.space_group_name_H-M   'P 1'
#
loop_
_entity.id
_entity.type
_entity.pdbx_description
1 polymer ?
#
loop_
_entity_poly.entity_id
_entity_poly.type
_entity_poly.pdbx_seq_one_letter_code
_entity_poly.pdbx_strand_id
1 'polypeptide(L)'
;MKTIIIYLSSFIFLPNMCAQWLENGNSLTTTDIVGIGTSNPDAALHVNGSNGDYILKLNNSIRFRGDGVIEWGTSTNYGILSWDTDEAIIGGKAGKGLSLRADGGEKVRVSTNGFVGIGTTLPDAKLHVYGNNVGSGNVLASIMLGKSNGPEIQAVQESTDDDAQGLSFRVKTSTLAADPNFEALRINRYGDVGIGTATPDAKLAVKGNIHAQEVKVDLNGAVAPDYVFKEGYDLKSLEEVQNYIKEHGHLPNIPSAQEMEENGIQLGEMNMKLLEKIEELTLYTLLQEKMLVKMTERMEQQSKDMEALKLLIKKLHP
;
A
#
# COMPACT_ATOMS: atom_id res chain seq x y z
N MET A 1 21.61 -117.62 5.05
CA MET A 1 21.66 -117.01 3.70
C MET A 1 21.42 -115.51 3.89
N LYS A 2 22.41 -114.69 3.51
CA LYS A 2 22.42 -113.21 3.33
C LYS A 2 21.88 -112.28 4.44
N THR A 3 22.84 -111.57 5.02
CA THR A 3 22.85 -110.17 5.50
C THR A 3 21.79 -109.26 4.88
N ILE A 4 21.24 -108.34 5.68
CA ILE A 4 21.17 -106.91 5.36
C ILE A 4 21.19 -106.16 6.71
N ILE A 5 22.26 -105.39 6.89
CA ILE A 5 22.44 -104.39 7.93
C ILE A 5 21.94 -103.08 7.31
N ILE A 6 20.96 -102.43 7.93
CA ILE A 6 20.60 -101.05 7.58
C ILE A 6 20.96 -100.19 8.79
N TYR A 7 22.05 -99.46 8.66
CA TYR A 7 22.42 -98.39 9.57
C TYR A 7 21.40 -97.26 9.42
N LEU A 8 20.64 -97.00 10.48
CA LEU A 8 19.84 -95.79 10.58
C LEU A 8 20.79 -94.66 11.03
N SER A 9 21.41 -93.97 10.09
CA SER A 9 22.19 -92.77 10.40
C SER A 9 21.22 -91.63 10.70
N SER A 10 21.11 -91.27 11.98
CA SER A 10 20.45 -90.04 12.41
C SER A 10 21.19 -88.85 11.81
N PHE A 11 20.60 -88.25 10.77
CA PHE A 11 21.04 -86.97 10.22
C PHE A 11 20.70 -85.88 11.23
N ILE A 12 21.67 -85.48 12.04
CA ILE A 12 21.59 -84.24 12.82
C ILE A 12 21.68 -83.10 11.81
N PHE A 13 20.55 -82.47 11.52
CA PHE A 13 20.52 -81.21 10.77
C PHE A 13 21.03 -80.12 11.72
N LEU A 14 22.34 -79.91 11.74
CA LEU A 14 22.91 -78.69 12.30
C LEU A 14 22.43 -77.55 11.41
N PRO A 15 21.55 -76.63 11.85
CA PRO A 15 21.36 -75.41 11.10
C PRO A 15 22.75 -74.77 11.05
N ASN A 16 23.28 -74.58 9.85
CA ASN A 16 24.48 -73.78 9.67
C ASN A 16 24.19 -72.43 10.34
N MET A 17 24.71 -72.22 11.53
CA MET A 17 24.91 -70.87 12.05
C MET A 17 26.05 -70.28 11.22
N CYS A 18 25.79 -69.99 9.94
CA CYS A 18 26.60 -69.04 9.22
C CYS A 18 26.42 -67.73 9.97
N ALA A 19 27.47 -67.27 10.63
CA ALA A 19 27.58 -65.85 10.89
C ALA A 19 27.38 -65.15 9.55
N GLN A 20 26.34 -64.32 9.44
CA GLN A 20 26.00 -63.65 8.17
C GLN A 20 27.18 -62.82 7.66
N TRP A 21 28.04 -62.38 8.58
CA TRP A 21 29.29 -61.68 8.29
C TRP A 21 30.40 -62.19 9.23
N LEU A 22 31.49 -62.66 8.66
CA LEU A 22 32.75 -62.99 9.35
C LEU A 22 33.78 -61.95 8.87
N GLU A 23 34.18 -61.00 9.70
CA GLU A 23 35.18 -60.00 9.31
C GLU A 23 36.43 -60.00 10.19
N ASN A 24 37.59 -60.01 9.51
CA ASN A 24 38.84 -59.47 10.03
C ASN A 24 39.56 -58.71 8.89
N GLY A 25 38.87 -57.71 8.31
CA GLY A 25 39.34 -56.92 7.16
C GLY A 25 38.68 -55.53 7.10
N ASN A 26 39.10 -54.70 6.13
CA ASN A 26 38.67 -53.29 6.01
C ASN A 26 37.40 -53.08 5.14
N SER A 27 36.83 -54.14 4.56
CA SER A 27 35.71 -54.03 3.61
C SER A 27 34.78 -55.23 3.66
N LEU A 28 33.48 -54.93 3.77
CA LEU A 28 32.36 -55.87 3.61
C LEU A 28 31.69 -55.63 2.26
N THR A 29 31.66 -56.64 1.39
CA THR A 29 30.98 -56.56 0.09
C THR A 29 30.00 -57.71 -0.10
N THR A 30 28.88 -57.44 -0.78
CA THR A 30 27.88 -58.44 -1.16
C THR A 30 27.20 -58.04 -2.46
N THR A 31 26.65 -59.03 -3.17
CA THR A 31 25.75 -58.86 -4.31
C THR A 31 24.27 -59.03 -3.93
N ASP A 32 24.01 -59.45 -2.70
CA ASP A 32 22.66 -59.68 -2.15
C ASP A 32 22.12 -58.41 -1.47
N ILE A 33 20.82 -58.45 -1.12
CA ILE A 33 20.18 -57.38 -0.34
C ILE A 33 20.68 -57.40 1.12
N VAL A 34 20.97 -56.22 1.66
CA VAL A 34 21.47 -56.06 3.04
C VAL A 34 20.35 -55.54 3.94
N GLY A 35 19.95 -56.35 4.92
CA GLY A 35 19.08 -55.94 6.02
C GLY A 35 19.90 -55.65 7.28
N ILE A 36 19.77 -54.44 7.85
CA ILE A 36 20.30 -54.11 9.18
C ILE A 36 19.09 -53.87 10.08
N GLY A 37 18.93 -54.68 11.12
CA GLY A 37 17.78 -54.58 12.04
C GLY A 37 16.44 -55.08 11.47
N THR A 38 16.44 -55.74 10.31
CA THR A 38 15.27 -56.43 9.72
C THR A 38 15.65 -57.80 9.18
N SER A 39 14.76 -58.79 9.33
CA SER A 39 14.90 -60.12 8.73
C SER A 39 14.21 -60.25 7.36
N ASN A 40 13.50 -59.22 6.92
CA ASN A 40 12.81 -59.19 5.63
C ASN A 40 13.09 -57.86 4.91
N PRO A 41 14.35 -57.62 4.49
CA PRO A 41 14.69 -56.43 3.70
C PRO A 41 13.93 -56.44 2.37
N ASP A 42 13.34 -55.31 2.00
CA ASP A 42 12.57 -55.09 0.77
C ASP A 42 13.27 -54.12 -0.22
N ALA A 43 14.51 -53.72 0.10
CA ALA A 43 15.38 -52.89 -0.72
C ALA A 43 16.80 -53.44 -0.69
N ALA A 44 17.64 -53.01 -1.66
CA ALA A 44 19.05 -53.41 -1.73
C ALA A 44 19.83 -53.12 -0.43
N LEU A 45 19.45 -52.06 0.27
CA LEU A 45 19.84 -51.78 1.65
C LEU A 45 18.59 -51.35 2.43
N HIS A 46 18.14 -52.17 3.37
CA HIS A 46 17.05 -51.84 4.29
C HIS A 46 17.64 -51.76 5.71
N VAL A 47 17.64 -50.56 6.28
CA VAL A 47 18.02 -50.34 7.68
C VAL A 47 16.76 -50.04 8.47
N ASN A 48 16.37 -50.96 9.35
CA ASN A 48 15.23 -50.82 10.24
C ASN A 48 15.76 -50.57 11.66
N GLY A 49 15.38 -49.45 12.28
CA GLY A 49 15.75 -49.11 13.65
C GLY A 49 14.56 -48.56 14.42
N SER A 50 14.67 -48.53 15.75
CA SER A 50 13.58 -48.11 16.62
C SER A 50 13.33 -46.60 16.53
N ASN A 51 12.12 -46.15 16.84
CA ASN A 51 11.79 -44.72 16.94
C ASN A 51 12.75 -44.04 17.94
N GLY A 52 13.42 -42.99 17.49
CA GLY A 52 14.43 -42.26 18.28
C GLY A 52 15.88 -42.65 18.00
N ASP A 53 16.15 -43.81 17.39
CA ASP A 53 17.49 -44.22 17.00
C ASP A 53 17.93 -43.56 15.69
N TYR A 54 19.24 -43.32 15.55
CA TYR A 54 19.83 -42.94 14.28
C TYR A 54 20.02 -44.18 13.41
N ILE A 55 19.17 -44.37 12.41
CA ILE A 55 19.26 -45.48 11.45
C ILE A 55 20.43 -45.31 10.47
N LEU A 56 20.85 -44.06 10.20
CA LEU A 56 22.08 -43.75 9.50
C LEU A 56 22.71 -42.49 10.10
N LYS A 57 23.98 -42.58 10.49
CA LYS A 57 24.73 -41.45 11.04
C LYS A 57 26.03 -41.28 10.27
N LEU A 58 26.15 -40.16 9.55
CA LEU A 58 27.37 -39.77 8.84
C LEU A 58 28.14 -38.77 9.71
N ASN A 59 29.14 -39.27 10.42
CA ASN A 59 29.86 -38.53 11.46
C ASN A 59 28.88 -37.90 12.46
N ASN A 60 29.18 -36.70 12.95
CA ASN A 60 28.24 -35.94 13.78
C ASN A 60 27.52 -34.85 12.99
N SER A 61 27.43 -34.97 11.66
CA SER A 61 26.99 -33.89 10.77
C SER A 61 25.69 -34.19 10.04
N ILE A 62 25.39 -35.45 9.73
CA ILE A 62 24.10 -35.84 9.11
C ILE A 62 23.58 -37.07 9.83
N ARG A 63 22.31 -37.04 10.24
CA ARG A 63 21.66 -38.12 10.97
C ARG A 63 20.25 -38.34 10.43
N PHE A 64 19.96 -39.57 10.07
CA PHE A 64 18.63 -40.04 9.69
C PHE A 64 18.07 -40.79 10.90
N ARG A 65 16.92 -40.35 11.40
CA ARG A 65 16.24 -40.97 12.55
C ARG A 65 15.19 -41.97 12.07
N GLY A 66 14.91 -42.98 12.88
CA GLY A 66 13.90 -44.00 12.58
C GLY A 66 12.47 -43.44 12.45
N ASP A 67 12.21 -42.24 12.96
CA ASP A 67 10.94 -41.51 12.84
C ASP A 67 10.85 -40.63 11.58
N GLY A 68 11.78 -40.77 10.64
CA GLY A 68 11.77 -40.04 9.36
C GLY A 68 12.32 -38.60 9.44
N VAL A 69 12.84 -38.17 10.60
CA VAL A 69 13.54 -36.89 10.73
C VAL A 69 14.98 -37.00 10.20
N ILE A 70 15.36 -36.05 9.34
CA ILE A 70 16.74 -35.84 8.91
C ILE A 70 17.29 -34.61 9.63
N GLU A 71 18.40 -34.78 10.34
CA GLU A 71 19.13 -33.70 10.99
C GLU A 71 20.44 -33.42 10.26
N TRP A 72 20.73 -32.15 9.97
CA TRP A 72 22.05 -31.72 9.47
C TRP A 72 22.68 -30.68 10.39
N GLY A 73 23.95 -30.87 10.73
CA GLY A 73 24.69 -30.10 11.73
C GLY A 73 25.03 -30.96 12.96
N THR A 74 25.50 -30.30 14.01
CA THR A 74 25.93 -30.94 15.26
C THR A 74 24.72 -31.36 16.12
N SER A 75 24.94 -32.04 17.26
CA SER A 75 23.85 -32.40 18.19
C SER A 75 23.17 -31.20 18.85
N THR A 76 23.82 -30.04 18.91
CA THR A 76 23.29 -28.82 19.56
C THR A 76 23.01 -27.69 18.59
N ASN A 77 23.42 -27.81 17.34
CA ASN A 77 23.19 -26.81 16.30
C ASN A 77 22.90 -27.56 14.99
N TYR A 78 21.62 -27.73 14.67
CA TYR A 78 21.18 -28.49 13.51
C TYR A 78 19.94 -27.89 12.86
N GLY A 79 19.79 -28.15 11.57
CA GLY A 79 18.51 -28.04 10.86
C GLY A 79 17.81 -29.39 10.76
N ILE A 80 16.51 -29.35 10.50
CA ILE A 80 15.66 -30.52 10.36
C ILE A 80 14.90 -30.51 9.04
N LEU A 81 14.70 -31.69 8.46
CA LEU A 81 13.71 -32.00 7.43
C LEU A 81 12.90 -33.18 7.95
N SER A 82 11.57 -33.04 8.03
CA SER A 82 10.72 -34.01 8.70
C SER A 82 9.30 -34.03 8.13
N TRP A 83 8.65 -35.19 8.24
CA TRP A 83 7.22 -35.43 8.04
C TRP A 83 6.62 -36.10 9.29
N ASP A 84 6.92 -35.60 10.48
CA ASP A 84 6.63 -36.32 11.74
C ASP A 84 5.32 -35.87 12.42
N THR A 85 4.62 -34.84 11.92
CA THR A 85 3.44 -34.27 12.61
C THR A 85 2.39 -33.64 11.68
N ASP A 86 1.91 -34.37 10.67
CA ASP A 86 0.92 -33.88 9.67
C ASP A 86 1.37 -32.66 8.82
N GLU A 87 2.62 -32.23 8.97
CA GLU A 87 3.21 -31.10 8.26
C GLU A 87 4.65 -31.42 7.85
N ALA A 88 5.02 -30.98 6.64
CA ALA A 88 6.40 -31.00 6.18
C ALA A 88 7.17 -29.85 6.85
N ILE A 89 8.18 -30.18 7.65
CA ILE A 89 8.96 -29.19 8.39
C ILE A 89 10.35 -29.05 7.77
N ILE A 90 10.74 -27.80 7.48
CA ILE A 90 12.12 -27.40 7.23
C ILE A 90 12.45 -26.25 8.18
N GLY A 91 13.50 -26.39 8.99
CA GLY A 91 13.84 -25.32 9.92
C GLY A 91 15.11 -25.54 10.73
N GLY A 92 15.56 -24.48 11.40
CA GLY A 92 16.60 -24.55 12.41
C GLY A 92 16.03 -24.98 13.77
N LYS A 93 16.77 -25.83 14.49
CA LYS A 93 16.50 -26.15 15.91
C LYS A 93 17.55 -25.53 16.81
N ALA A 94 17.33 -25.60 18.12
CA ALA A 94 18.25 -25.09 19.15
C ALA A 94 18.64 -23.60 18.96
N GLY A 95 17.64 -22.74 18.74
CA GLY A 95 17.86 -21.30 18.60
C GLY A 95 18.56 -20.90 17.30
N LYS A 96 18.36 -21.66 16.21
CA LYS A 96 18.82 -21.32 14.86
C LYS A 96 17.64 -20.90 13.99
N GLY A 97 17.83 -19.84 13.22
CA GLY A 97 16.90 -19.44 12.18
C GLY A 97 17.00 -20.33 10.94
N LEU A 98 16.15 -20.08 9.97
CA LEU A 98 16.21 -20.68 8.63
C LEU A 98 16.65 -19.60 7.63
N SER A 99 17.61 -19.90 6.77
CA SER A 99 18.03 -19.02 5.68
C SER A 99 17.96 -19.73 4.34
N LEU A 100 17.32 -19.11 3.36
CA LEU A 100 17.36 -19.53 1.96
C LEU A 100 18.38 -18.68 1.22
N ARG A 101 19.34 -19.34 0.57
CA ARG A 101 20.47 -18.70 -0.10
C ARG A 101 20.46 -19.00 -1.58
N ALA A 102 20.84 -18.03 -2.39
CA ALA A 102 21.06 -18.19 -3.82
C ALA A 102 22.23 -17.30 -4.25
N ASP A 103 23.05 -17.77 -5.18
CA ASP A 103 24.22 -17.03 -5.69
C ASP A 103 25.13 -16.51 -4.56
N GLY A 104 25.46 -17.37 -3.60
CA GLY A 104 26.34 -17.04 -2.47
C GLY A 104 25.73 -16.16 -1.37
N GLY A 105 24.60 -15.50 -1.59
CA GLY A 105 23.94 -14.58 -0.64
C GLY A 105 22.65 -15.12 0.00
N GLU A 106 22.29 -14.59 1.17
CA GLU A 106 20.97 -14.83 1.80
C GLU A 106 19.90 -14.02 1.07
N LYS A 107 18.76 -14.65 0.74
CA LYS A 107 17.64 -14.02 0.03
C LYS A 107 16.39 -13.94 0.89
N VAL A 108 16.11 -15.00 1.65
CA VAL A 108 14.99 -15.07 2.59
C VAL A 108 15.48 -15.65 3.91
N ARG A 109 14.98 -15.13 5.02
CA ARG A 109 15.26 -15.65 6.35
C ARG A 109 14.01 -15.73 7.20
N VAL A 110 13.96 -16.73 8.08
CA VAL A 110 13.13 -16.72 9.29
C VAL A 110 14.07 -16.62 10.48
N SER A 111 14.04 -15.50 11.18
CA SER A 111 14.89 -15.26 12.36
C SER A 111 14.43 -16.12 13.54
N THR A 112 15.29 -16.25 14.54
CA THR A 112 14.95 -16.97 15.79
C THR A 112 13.81 -16.34 16.56
N ASN A 113 13.52 -15.05 16.31
CA ASN A 113 12.42 -14.31 16.92
C ASN A 113 11.12 -14.41 16.09
N GLY A 114 11.11 -15.22 15.03
CA GLY A 114 9.94 -15.46 14.17
C GLY A 114 9.72 -14.40 13.10
N PHE A 115 10.68 -13.52 12.84
CA PHE A 115 10.56 -12.49 11.80
C PHE A 115 11.07 -12.99 10.46
N VAL A 116 10.35 -12.67 9.39
CA VAL A 116 10.71 -13.02 8.03
C VAL A 116 11.39 -11.83 7.36
N GLY A 117 12.63 -12.03 6.90
CA GLY A 117 13.36 -11.04 6.11
C GLY A 117 13.42 -11.49 4.65
N ILE A 118 13.14 -10.59 3.71
CA ILE A 118 13.41 -10.77 2.28
C ILE A 118 14.38 -9.67 1.88
N GLY A 119 15.58 -10.06 1.43
CA GLY A 119 16.66 -9.12 1.09
C GLY A 119 17.38 -8.46 2.28
N THR A 120 17.03 -8.80 3.53
CA THR A 120 17.72 -8.37 4.76
C THR A 120 18.04 -9.56 5.68
N THR A 121 19.17 -9.48 6.39
CA THR A 121 19.58 -10.44 7.43
C THR A 121 19.10 -10.04 8.84
N LEU A 122 18.68 -8.78 9.01
CA LEU A 122 18.20 -8.19 10.25
C LEU A 122 16.79 -7.63 10.02
N PRO A 123 15.75 -8.48 10.03
CA PRO A 123 14.38 -8.00 9.91
C PRO A 123 13.97 -7.25 11.19
N ASP A 124 13.41 -6.05 11.04
CA ASP A 124 12.96 -5.19 12.16
C ASP A 124 11.46 -5.31 12.43
N ALA A 125 10.75 -6.06 11.58
CA ALA A 125 9.32 -6.34 11.68
C ALA A 125 9.04 -7.82 11.35
N LYS A 126 7.83 -8.29 11.67
CA LYS A 126 7.39 -9.68 11.38
C LYS A 126 7.61 -10.08 9.92
N LEU A 127 7.43 -9.14 9.00
CA LEU A 127 7.86 -9.25 7.61
C LEU A 127 8.61 -7.96 7.26
N HIS A 128 9.90 -8.09 6.93
CA HIS A 128 10.73 -7.00 6.44
C HIS A 128 11.18 -7.34 5.02
N VAL A 129 10.64 -6.63 4.02
CA VAL A 129 11.11 -6.68 2.64
C VAL A 129 12.05 -5.49 2.46
N TYR A 130 13.31 -5.78 2.14
CA TYR A 130 14.37 -4.79 2.00
C TYR A 130 15.09 -4.97 0.67
N GLY A 131 15.44 -3.87 0.03
CA GLY A 131 16.23 -3.87 -1.19
C GLY A 131 15.40 -3.64 -2.45
N ASN A 132 16.08 -3.09 -3.46
CA ASN A 132 15.50 -2.60 -4.69
C ASN A 132 15.01 -3.73 -5.62
N ASN A 133 13.77 -3.63 -6.10
CA ASN A 133 13.31 -4.42 -7.25
C ASN A 133 13.75 -3.69 -8.53
N VAL A 134 14.84 -4.19 -9.13
CA VAL A 134 15.21 -4.05 -10.55
C VAL A 134 14.78 -2.73 -11.26
N GLY A 135 15.71 -1.79 -11.41
CA GLY A 135 15.85 -1.07 -12.70
C GLY A 135 15.30 0.35 -12.88
N SER A 136 14.80 1.07 -11.87
CA SER A 136 14.70 2.55 -11.97
C SER A 136 14.35 3.25 -10.65
N GLY A 137 15.26 4.10 -10.17
CA GLY A 137 14.95 5.19 -9.25
C GLY A 137 15.11 4.89 -7.75
N ASN A 138 14.57 5.82 -6.96
CA ASN A 138 14.61 5.88 -5.49
C ASN A 138 13.70 4.81 -4.82
N VAL A 139 13.65 3.57 -5.32
CA VAL A 139 12.81 2.50 -4.75
C VAL A 139 13.61 1.71 -3.72
N LEU A 140 13.08 1.63 -2.50
CA LEU A 140 13.76 0.97 -1.37
C LEU A 140 13.33 -0.48 -1.18
N ALA A 141 12.05 -0.76 -1.44
CA ALA A 141 11.45 -2.09 -1.43
C ALA A 141 10.13 -2.05 -2.20
N SER A 142 9.76 -3.13 -2.89
CA SER A 142 8.43 -3.27 -3.47
C SER A 142 7.86 -4.68 -3.35
N ILE A 143 6.52 -4.75 -3.37
CA ILE A 143 5.76 -5.99 -3.51
C ILE A 143 5.01 -5.89 -4.84
N MET A 144 5.48 -6.66 -5.82
CA MET A 144 4.82 -6.79 -7.11
C MET A 144 3.64 -7.74 -7.00
N LEU A 145 2.51 -7.36 -7.58
CA LEU A 145 1.27 -8.12 -7.59
C LEU A 145 0.90 -8.44 -9.05
N GLY A 146 0.53 -9.69 -9.32
CA GLY A 146 0.09 -10.10 -10.66
C GLY A 146 1.22 -10.63 -11.56
N LYS A 147 1.14 -10.36 -12.87
CA LYS A 147 2.11 -10.85 -13.88
C LYS A 147 3.41 -10.04 -13.85
N SER A 148 4.40 -10.48 -14.64
CA SER A 148 5.66 -9.74 -14.86
C SER A 148 5.39 -8.27 -15.20
N ASN A 149 6.11 -7.36 -14.53
CA ASN A 149 5.91 -5.90 -14.59
C ASN A 149 4.44 -5.51 -14.29
N GLY A 150 3.86 -6.11 -13.26
CA GLY A 150 2.50 -5.85 -12.77
C GLY A 150 2.45 -4.63 -11.83
N PRO A 151 1.26 -4.30 -11.29
CA PRO A 151 1.13 -3.27 -10.25
C PRO A 151 2.00 -3.57 -9.03
N GLU A 152 2.41 -2.50 -8.33
CA GLU A 152 3.37 -2.58 -7.22
C GLU A 152 2.96 -1.65 -6.08
N ILE A 153 3.16 -2.13 -4.86
CA ILE A 153 3.20 -1.29 -3.66
C ILE A 153 4.67 -1.14 -3.27
N GLN A 154 5.15 0.09 -3.16
CA GLN A 154 6.57 0.35 -2.97
C GLN A 154 6.87 1.43 -1.94
N ALA A 155 7.91 1.20 -1.15
CA ALA A 155 8.57 2.24 -0.38
C ALA A 155 9.49 3.03 -1.31
N VAL A 156 9.37 4.36 -1.27
CA VAL A 156 10.08 5.27 -2.16
C VAL A 156 10.87 6.29 -1.35
N GLN A 157 12.13 6.49 -1.68
CA GLN A 157 12.97 7.54 -1.14
C GLN A 157 12.66 8.88 -1.84
N GLU A 158 12.40 9.89 -1.04
CA GLU A 158 11.93 11.21 -1.48
C GLU A 158 13.00 12.30 -1.38
N SER A 159 14.19 11.96 -0.86
CA SER A 159 15.36 12.83 -0.89
C SER A 159 16.65 12.03 -0.89
N THR A 160 17.80 12.69 -0.82
CA THR A 160 19.10 12.00 -0.65
C THR A 160 19.29 11.38 0.74
N ASP A 161 18.43 11.72 1.69
CA ASP A 161 18.36 11.08 3.00
C ASP A 161 17.57 9.76 2.88
N ASP A 162 18.14 8.66 3.36
CA ASP A 162 17.54 7.32 3.31
C ASP A 162 16.31 7.23 4.22
N ASP A 163 16.21 8.07 5.25
CA ASP A 163 15.07 8.09 6.18
C ASP A 163 13.86 8.86 5.64
N ALA A 164 14.04 9.61 4.55
CA ALA A 164 12.98 10.34 3.89
C ALA A 164 12.19 9.43 2.94
N GLN A 165 11.27 8.65 3.50
CA GLN A 165 10.54 7.63 2.77
C GLN A 165 9.05 7.95 2.66
N GLY A 166 8.50 7.76 1.48
CA GLY A 166 7.07 7.74 1.20
C GLY A 166 6.60 6.34 0.79
N LEU A 167 5.31 6.23 0.54
CA LEU A 167 4.67 5.03 0.02
C LEU A 167 4.03 5.38 -1.33
N SER A 168 4.29 4.59 -2.36
CA SER A 168 3.59 4.77 -3.64
C SER A 168 2.98 3.49 -4.20
N PHE A 169 1.87 3.69 -4.89
CA PHE A 169 1.07 2.67 -5.53
C PHE A 169 1.19 2.86 -7.03
N ARG A 170 1.88 1.92 -7.67
CA ARG A 170 2.05 1.91 -9.10
C ARG A 170 1.04 0.97 -9.73
N VAL A 171 0.43 1.42 -10.81
CA VAL A 171 -0.51 0.60 -11.57
C VAL A 171 -0.10 0.58 -13.03
N LYS A 172 -0.63 -0.41 -13.74
CA LYS A 172 -0.43 -0.59 -15.17
C LYS A 172 -1.69 -0.20 -15.90
N THR A 173 -1.57 0.70 -16.88
CA THR A 173 -2.70 1.14 -17.70
C THR A 173 -2.98 0.21 -18.88
N SER A 174 -2.03 -0.64 -19.28
CA SER A 174 -2.13 -1.44 -20.49
C SER A 174 -2.00 -2.94 -20.26
N THR A 175 -2.53 -3.70 -21.23
CA THR A 175 -2.38 -5.14 -21.34
C THR A 175 -1.05 -5.56 -22.01
N LEU A 176 -0.25 -4.60 -22.47
CA LEU A 176 1.01 -4.85 -23.16
C LEU A 176 2.17 -4.92 -22.16
N ALA A 177 3.07 -5.89 -22.35
CA ALA A 177 4.19 -6.11 -21.43
C ALA A 177 5.18 -4.94 -21.36
N ALA A 178 5.26 -4.13 -22.42
CA ALA A 178 6.25 -3.06 -22.60
C ALA A 178 5.87 -1.72 -21.94
N ASP A 179 4.62 -1.51 -21.54
CA ASP A 179 4.24 -0.22 -20.97
C ASP A 179 4.72 -0.10 -19.53
N PRO A 180 5.37 1.03 -19.18
CA PRO A 180 5.88 1.23 -17.84
C PRO A 180 4.72 1.37 -16.85
N ASN A 181 4.92 0.83 -15.65
CA ASN A 181 4.09 1.16 -14.52
C ASN A 181 4.13 2.68 -14.29
N PHE A 182 3.00 3.30 -14.00
CA PHE A 182 2.95 4.70 -13.58
C PHE A 182 2.49 4.80 -12.14
N GLU A 183 2.93 5.84 -11.45
CA GLU A 183 2.52 6.11 -10.08
C GLU A 183 1.14 6.75 -10.08
N ALA A 184 0.14 6.01 -9.60
CA ALA A 184 -1.24 6.50 -9.54
C ALA A 184 -1.53 7.24 -8.24
N LEU A 185 -0.96 6.77 -7.13
CA LEU A 185 -1.14 7.34 -5.81
C LEU A 185 0.17 7.33 -5.04
N ARG A 186 0.43 8.41 -4.30
CA ARG A 186 1.54 8.53 -3.34
C ARG A 186 1.02 9.04 -2.01
N ILE A 187 1.61 8.54 -0.93
CA ILE A 187 1.63 9.21 0.38
C ILE A 187 3.07 9.59 0.63
N ASN A 188 3.36 10.89 0.69
CA ASN A 188 4.73 11.36 0.92
C ASN A 188 5.15 11.19 2.39
N ARG A 189 6.41 11.48 2.72
CA ARG A 189 6.95 11.41 4.08
C ARG A 189 6.26 12.35 5.09
N TYR A 190 5.52 13.35 4.61
CA TYR A 190 4.75 14.30 5.44
C TYR A 190 3.28 13.88 5.60
N GLY A 191 2.90 12.73 5.04
CA GLY A 191 1.54 12.20 5.06
C GLY A 191 0.59 12.86 4.05
N ASP A 192 1.10 13.59 3.07
CA ASP A 192 0.29 14.22 2.03
C ASP A 192 0.01 13.22 0.91
N VAL A 193 -1.23 13.21 0.43
CA VAL A 193 -1.70 12.28 -0.61
C VAL A 193 -1.65 12.94 -1.98
N GLY A 194 -0.86 12.38 -2.89
CA GLY A 194 -0.85 12.75 -4.30
C GLY A 194 -1.61 11.73 -5.14
N ILE A 195 -2.55 12.18 -5.98
CA ILE A 195 -3.21 11.35 -7.00
C ILE A 195 -2.81 11.88 -8.38
N GLY A 196 -2.08 11.07 -9.15
CA GLY A 196 -1.50 11.48 -10.43
C GLY A 196 -0.36 12.51 -10.33
N THR A 197 0.16 12.75 -9.12
CA THR A 197 1.32 13.62 -8.87
C THR A 197 2.23 12.99 -7.80
N ALA A 198 3.55 13.08 -8.02
CA ALA A 198 4.56 12.62 -7.07
C ALA A 198 4.98 13.71 -6.07
N THR A 199 4.54 14.95 -6.29
CA THR A 199 4.87 16.12 -5.46
C THR A 199 3.59 16.79 -4.98
N PRO A 200 2.85 16.17 -4.04
CA PRO A 200 1.70 16.84 -3.44
C PRO A 200 2.15 18.12 -2.72
N ASP A 201 1.45 19.21 -2.96
CA ASP A 201 1.66 20.55 -2.40
C ASP A 201 0.64 20.92 -1.31
N ALA A 202 -0.33 20.04 -1.07
CA ALA A 202 -1.32 20.11 -0.01
C ALA A 202 -1.61 18.70 0.53
N LYS A 203 -2.35 18.60 1.64
CA LYS A 203 -2.72 17.30 2.26
C LYS A 203 -3.35 16.31 1.26
N LEU A 204 -4.08 16.82 0.28
CA LEU A 204 -4.56 16.08 -0.87
C LEU A 204 -4.32 16.91 -2.13
N ALA A 205 -3.47 16.43 -3.03
CA ALA A 205 -3.23 17.03 -4.33
C ALA A 205 -3.66 16.05 -5.43
N VAL A 206 -4.57 16.49 -6.30
CA VAL A 206 -5.10 15.66 -7.41
C VAL A 206 -4.77 16.34 -8.73
N LYS A 207 -3.93 15.71 -9.56
CA LYS A 207 -3.62 16.20 -10.90
C LYS A 207 -4.66 15.68 -11.90
N GLY A 208 -5.85 16.27 -11.86
CA GLY A 208 -6.97 15.90 -12.72
C GLY A 208 -8.32 16.26 -12.12
N ASN A 209 -9.39 15.68 -12.67
CA ASN A 209 -10.74 15.95 -12.22
C ASN A 209 -11.12 15.13 -10.99
N ILE A 210 -11.80 15.76 -10.05
CA ILE A 210 -12.47 15.09 -8.92
C ILE A 210 -13.97 15.06 -9.23
N HIS A 211 -14.54 13.86 -9.37
CA HIS A 211 -15.98 13.67 -9.46
C HIS A 211 -16.51 13.31 -8.06
N ALA A 212 -17.21 14.24 -7.43
CA ALA A 212 -17.81 14.06 -6.12
C ALA A 212 -19.33 14.26 -6.20
N GLN A 213 -20.09 13.56 -5.35
CA GLN A 213 -21.53 13.80 -5.20
C GLN A 213 -21.79 15.08 -4.40
N GLU A 214 -20.94 15.38 -3.41
CA GLU A 214 -21.02 16.56 -2.57
C GLU A 214 -19.63 16.91 -2.02
N VAL A 215 -19.36 18.20 -1.81
CA VAL A 215 -18.15 18.70 -1.15
C VAL A 215 -18.58 19.64 -0.04
N LYS A 216 -18.34 19.22 1.21
CA LYS A 216 -18.51 20.08 2.38
C LYS A 216 -17.18 20.77 2.69
N VAL A 217 -17.18 22.10 2.71
CA VAL A 217 -16.00 22.90 3.10
C VAL A 217 -16.25 23.46 4.48
N ASP A 218 -15.50 22.99 5.47
CA ASP A 218 -15.55 23.55 6.83
C ASP A 218 -14.76 24.86 6.86
N LEU A 219 -15.41 25.92 7.33
CA LEU A 219 -14.87 27.27 7.27
C LEU A 219 -14.17 27.72 8.57
N ASN A 220 -14.01 26.84 9.56
CA ASN A 220 -13.34 27.10 10.85
C ASN A 220 -13.66 28.49 11.46
N GLY A 221 -14.94 28.84 11.52
CA GLY A 221 -15.39 30.09 12.11
C GLY A 221 -15.34 31.32 11.19
N ALA A 222 -15.09 31.14 9.88
CA ALA A 222 -15.32 32.23 8.92
C ALA A 222 -16.77 32.71 9.05
N VAL A 223 -16.91 34.04 9.17
CA VAL A 223 -18.21 34.68 9.34
C VAL A 223 -18.86 34.78 7.97
N ALA A 224 -20.11 34.29 7.86
CA ALA A 224 -20.95 34.55 6.69
C ALA A 224 -21.00 36.07 6.42
N PRO A 225 -21.10 36.48 5.14
CA PRO A 225 -21.00 37.88 4.78
C PRO A 225 -22.20 38.73 5.23
N ASP A 226 -23.15 38.17 6.00
CA ASP A 226 -24.27 38.84 6.67
C ASP A 226 -23.94 40.18 7.35
N TYR A 227 -22.66 40.46 7.64
CA TYR A 227 -22.21 41.79 8.06
C TYR A 227 -22.54 42.90 7.06
N VAL A 228 -22.73 42.60 5.78
CA VAL A 228 -23.15 43.55 4.74
C VAL A 228 -24.49 44.21 5.12
N PHE A 229 -25.35 43.50 5.86
CA PHE A 229 -26.65 44.02 6.31
C PHE A 229 -26.61 44.75 7.65
N LYS A 230 -25.46 44.83 8.32
CA LYS A 230 -25.36 45.51 9.62
C LYS A 230 -25.37 47.02 9.46
N GLU A 231 -25.93 47.71 10.46
CA GLU A 231 -25.93 49.17 10.51
C GLU A 231 -24.49 49.70 10.54
N GLY A 232 -24.18 50.65 9.67
CA GLY A 232 -22.83 51.21 9.51
C GLY A 232 -21.93 50.47 8.52
N TYR A 233 -22.44 49.46 7.79
CA TYR A 233 -21.70 48.89 6.65
C TYR A 233 -21.49 49.95 5.55
N ASP A 234 -20.24 50.14 5.15
CA ASP A 234 -19.82 51.12 4.14
C ASP A 234 -20.02 50.57 2.72
N LEU A 235 -21.28 50.58 2.27
CA LEU A 235 -21.62 50.17 0.91
C LEU A 235 -21.09 51.23 -0.07
N LYS A 236 -20.09 50.84 -0.87
CA LYS A 236 -19.54 51.68 -1.95
C LYS A 236 -20.66 52.19 -2.86
N SER A 237 -20.56 53.40 -3.37
CA SER A 237 -21.49 53.87 -4.40
C SER A 237 -21.26 53.14 -5.72
N LEU A 238 -22.30 53.06 -6.57
CA LEU A 238 -22.16 52.48 -7.91
C LEU A 238 -21.15 53.26 -8.78
N GLU A 239 -20.95 54.55 -8.52
CA GLU A 239 -19.93 55.34 -9.20
C GLU A 239 -18.51 54.90 -8.80
N GLU A 240 -18.27 54.67 -7.50
CA GLU A 240 -16.99 54.14 -7.01
C GLU A 240 -16.73 52.73 -7.53
N VAL A 241 -17.75 51.86 -7.53
CA VAL A 241 -17.63 50.50 -8.10
C VAL A 241 -17.31 50.58 -9.59
N GLN A 242 -17.99 51.45 -10.35
CA GLN A 242 -17.72 51.65 -11.77
C GLN A 242 -16.29 52.13 -12.01
N ASN A 243 -15.81 53.08 -11.21
CA ASN A 243 -14.44 53.60 -11.33
C ASN A 243 -13.42 52.51 -11.01
N TYR A 244 -13.67 51.70 -9.98
CA TYR A 244 -12.82 50.56 -9.64
C TYR A 244 -12.74 49.55 -10.79
N ILE A 245 -13.88 49.18 -11.39
CA ILE A 245 -13.91 48.26 -12.54
C ILE A 245 -13.16 48.85 -13.75
N LYS A 246 -13.28 50.16 -14.01
CA LYS A 246 -12.54 50.80 -15.11
C LYS A 246 -11.03 50.77 -14.90
N GLU A 247 -10.59 50.88 -13.65
CA GLU A 247 -9.17 50.89 -13.29
C GLU A 247 -8.57 49.48 -13.21
N HIS A 248 -9.32 48.52 -12.65
CA HIS A 248 -8.80 47.19 -12.29
C HIS A 248 -9.34 46.04 -13.19
N GLY A 249 -10.45 46.26 -13.90
CA GLY A 249 -11.05 45.26 -14.79
C GLY A 249 -11.84 44.14 -14.10
N HIS A 250 -12.03 44.21 -12.78
CA HIS A 250 -12.80 43.24 -12.00
C HIS A 250 -13.57 43.92 -10.85
N LEU A 251 -14.44 43.16 -10.17
CA LEU A 251 -15.20 43.66 -9.02
C LEU A 251 -14.29 43.85 -7.79
N PRO A 252 -14.61 44.82 -6.90
CA PRO A 252 -13.94 44.93 -5.61
C PRO A 252 -14.03 43.62 -4.80
N ASN A 253 -12.95 43.28 -4.10
CA ASN A 253 -12.80 42.07 -3.26
C ASN A 253 -12.82 40.73 -4.01
N ILE A 254 -13.02 40.72 -5.34
CA ILE A 254 -12.89 39.53 -6.18
C ILE A 254 -11.48 39.54 -6.78
N PRO A 255 -10.71 38.43 -6.68
CA PRO A 255 -9.37 38.37 -7.24
C PRO A 255 -9.41 38.51 -8.76
N SER A 256 -8.34 39.06 -9.32
CA SER A 256 -8.23 39.25 -10.77
C SER A 256 -8.08 37.92 -11.51
N ALA A 257 -8.35 37.90 -12.82
CA ALA A 257 -8.14 36.70 -13.63
C ALA A 257 -6.68 36.21 -13.60
N GLN A 258 -5.73 37.13 -13.59
CA GLN A 258 -4.31 36.81 -13.48
C GLN A 258 -3.98 36.16 -12.12
N GLU A 259 -4.50 36.72 -11.03
CA GLU A 259 -4.31 36.18 -9.69
C GLU A 259 -4.90 34.76 -9.55
N MET A 260 -6.06 34.51 -10.17
CA MET A 260 -6.70 33.18 -10.21
C MET A 260 -5.91 32.18 -11.07
N GLU A 261 -5.28 32.62 -12.15
CA GLU A 261 -4.45 31.76 -13.00
C GLU A 261 -3.15 31.36 -12.30
N GLU A 262 -2.55 32.30 -11.57
CA GLU A 262 -1.29 32.08 -10.84
C GLU A 262 -1.49 31.24 -9.57
N ASN A 263 -2.53 31.52 -8.78
CA ASN A 263 -2.71 30.94 -7.44
C ASN A 263 -3.84 29.89 -7.37
N GLY A 264 -4.60 29.71 -8.45
CA GLY A 264 -5.81 28.90 -8.45
C GLY A 264 -6.98 29.57 -7.72
N ILE A 265 -8.06 28.81 -7.51
CA ILE A 265 -9.28 29.30 -6.84
C ILE A 265 -9.56 28.44 -5.60
N GLN A 266 -9.55 29.09 -4.44
CA GLN A 266 -10.00 28.46 -3.20
C GLN A 266 -11.53 28.46 -3.16
N LEU A 267 -12.14 27.28 -3.33
CA LEU A 267 -13.59 27.13 -3.47
C LEU A 267 -14.38 27.77 -2.33
N GLY A 268 -13.95 27.56 -1.08
CA GLY A 268 -14.61 28.12 0.10
C GLY A 268 -14.56 29.65 0.13
N GLU A 269 -13.37 30.22 -0.03
CA GLU A 269 -13.18 31.68 -0.02
C GLU A 269 -13.93 32.36 -1.18
N MET A 270 -13.87 31.78 -2.38
CA MET A 270 -14.54 32.33 -3.56
C MET A 270 -16.07 32.31 -3.38
N ASN A 271 -16.63 31.22 -2.85
CA ASN A 271 -18.07 31.15 -2.57
C ASN A 271 -18.51 32.21 -1.55
N MET A 272 -17.67 32.51 -0.55
CA MET A 272 -17.96 33.56 0.45
C MET A 272 -17.90 34.96 -0.17
N LYS A 273 -16.88 35.24 -0.98
CA LYS A 273 -16.78 36.52 -1.72
C LYS A 273 -17.94 36.72 -2.69
N LEU A 274 -18.37 35.66 -3.37
CA LEU A 274 -19.56 35.70 -4.24
C LEU A 274 -20.83 35.97 -3.45
N LEU A 275 -20.99 35.35 -2.28
CA LEU A 275 -22.12 35.62 -1.40
C LEU A 275 -22.12 37.08 -0.91
N GLU A 276 -20.97 37.64 -0.53
CA GLU A 276 -20.84 39.08 -0.20
C GLU A 276 -21.32 39.97 -1.36
N LYS A 277 -20.90 39.69 -2.60
CA LYS A 277 -21.34 40.47 -3.76
C LYS A 277 -22.84 40.34 -4.02
N ILE A 278 -23.43 39.16 -3.79
CA ILE A 278 -24.88 38.96 -3.91
C ILE A 278 -25.64 39.80 -2.87
N GLU A 279 -25.13 39.88 -1.64
CA GLU A 279 -25.71 40.70 -0.57
C GLU A 279 -25.59 42.20 -0.87
N GLU A 280 -24.44 42.67 -1.35
CA GLU A 280 -24.26 44.06 -1.80
C GLU A 280 -25.21 44.41 -2.97
N LEU A 281 -25.34 43.52 -3.96
CA LEU A 281 -26.29 43.68 -5.07
C LEU A 281 -27.74 43.75 -4.58
N THR A 282 -28.07 43.01 -3.52
CA THR A 282 -29.38 43.09 -2.87
C THR A 282 -29.60 44.48 -2.27
N LEU A 283 -28.60 45.07 -1.59
CA LEU A 283 -28.69 46.43 -1.06
C LEU A 283 -28.86 47.49 -2.16
N TYR A 284 -28.12 47.40 -3.26
CA TYR A 284 -28.29 48.31 -4.40
C TYR A 284 -29.70 48.22 -5.00
N THR A 285 -30.24 47.01 -5.10
CA THR A 285 -31.60 46.78 -5.64
C THR A 285 -32.66 47.41 -4.74
N LEU A 286 -32.54 47.26 -3.41
CA LEU A 286 -33.44 47.91 -2.45
C LEU A 286 -33.34 49.44 -2.48
N LEU A 287 -32.13 49.98 -2.68
CA LEU A 287 -31.93 51.42 -2.86
C LEU A 287 -32.58 51.91 -4.17
N GLN A 288 -32.43 51.14 -5.25
CA GLN A 288 -33.03 51.46 -6.54
C GLN A 288 -34.57 51.44 -6.47
N GLU A 289 -35.17 50.45 -5.81
CA GLU A 289 -36.62 50.39 -5.58
C GLU A 289 -37.12 51.62 -4.83
N LYS A 290 -36.45 52.00 -3.74
CA LYS A 290 -36.78 53.22 -2.98
C LYS A 290 -36.70 54.48 -3.86
N MET A 291 -35.73 54.56 -4.78
CA MET A 291 -35.62 55.69 -5.71
C MET A 291 -36.75 55.68 -6.75
N LEU A 292 -37.14 54.51 -7.28
CA LEU A 292 -38.24 54.38 -8.24
C LEU A 292 -39.59 54.80 -7.62
N VAL A 293 -39.85 54.41 -6.37
CA VAL A 293 -41.06 54.83 -5.64
C VAL A 293 -41.09 56.35 -5.50
N LYS A 294 -40.00 56.96 -5.01
CA LYS A 294 -39.89 58.42 -4.90
C LYS A 294 -40.06 59.13 -6.25
N MET A 295 -39.53 58.56 -7.32
CA MET A 295 -39.65 59.12 -8.66
C MET A 295 -41.09 59.03 -9.18
N THR A 296 -41.79 57.93 -8.87
CA THR A 296 -43.22 57.74 -9.19
C THR A 296 -44.09 58.72 -8.44
N GLU A 297 -43.88 58.87 -7.13
CA GLU A 297 -44.59 59.87 -6.30
C GLU A 297 -44.37 61.30 -6.84
N ARG A 298 -43.14 61.63 -7.23
CA ARG A 298 -42.82 62.94 -7.84
C ARG A 298 -43.52 63.13 -9.18
N MET A 299 -43.59 62.10 -10.02
CA MET A 299 -44.31 62.17 -11.30
C MET A 299 -45.82 62.35 -11.11
N GLU A 300 -46.43 61.65 -10.14
CA GLU A 300 -47.84 61.85 -9.79
C GLU A 300 -48.10 63.28 -9.31
N GLN A 301 -47.22 63.84 -8.47
CA GLN A 301 -47.36 65.21 -8.00
C GLN A 301 -47.23 66.21 -9.15
N GLN A 302 -46.22 66.06 -10.01
CA GLN A 302 -46.06 66.91 -11.19
C GLN A 302 -47.25 66.84 -12.14
N SER A 303 -47.87 65.66 -12.27
CA SER A 303 -49.07 65.48 -13.08
C SER A 303 -50.26 66.26 -12.51
N LYS A 304 -50.49 66.17 -11.19
CA LYS A 304 -51.52 66.96 -10.49
C LYS A 304 -51.29 68.47 -10.61
N ASP A 305 -50.05 68.92 -10.44
CA ASP A 305 -49.68 70.33 -10.58
C ASP A 305 -49.94 70.84 -12.02
N MET A 306 -49.64 70.01 -13.02
CA MET A 306 -49.89 70.31 -14.43
C MET A 306 -51.40 70.41 -14.73
N GLU A 307 -52.23 69.53 -14.18
CA GLU A 307 -53.69 69.60 -14.31
C GLU A 307 -54.25 70.86 -13.65
N ALA A 308 -53.79 71.20 -12.45
CA ALA A 308 -54.20 72.42 -11.75
C ALA A 308 -53.83 73.68 -12.54
N LEU A 309 -52.63 73.72 -13.13
CA LEU A 309 -52.19 74.83 -13.98
C LEU A 309 -53.01 74.94 -15.26
N LYS A 310 -53.32 73.83 -15.93
CA LYS A 310 -54.22 73.81 -17.11
C LYS A 310 -55.60 74.35 -16.76
N LEU A 311 -56.14 73.98 -15.58
CA LEU A 311 -57.43 74.47 -15.11
C LEU A 311 -57.41 75.98 -14.84
N LEU A 312 -56.31 76.49 -14.28
CA LEU A 312 -56.10 77.93 -14.05
C LEU A 312 -56.00 78.71 -15.36
N ILE A 313 -55.24 78.21 -16.34
CA ILE A 313 -55.12 78.82 -17.67
C ILE A 313 -56.49 78.89 -18.36
N LYS A 314 -57.29 77.81 -18.28
CA LYS A 314 -58.66 77.77 -18.82
C LYS A 314 -59.60 78.79 -18.16
N LYS A 315 -59.34 79.18 -16.90
CA LYS A 315 -60.11 80.24 -16.21
C LYS A 315 -59.64 81.66 -16.57
N LEU A 316 -58.41 81.82 -17.08
CA LEU A 316 -57.82 83.11 -17.46
C LEU A 316 -58.04 83.46 -18.93
N HIS A 317 -58.40 82.49 -19.77
CA HIS A 317 -58.86 82.68 -21.16
C HIS A 317 -60.27 82.07 -21.33
N PRO A 318 -61.36 82.84 -21.13
CA PRO A 318 -62.71 82.41 -21.48
C PRO A 318 -62.94 82.34 -23.00
#